data_AF-A0A9P9MWV4-F1
#
_entry.id   AF-A0A9P9MWV4-F1
#
_cell.length_a   1.000
_cell.length_b   1.000
_cell.length_c   1.000
_cell.angle_alpha   90.00
_cell.angle_beta   90.00
_cell.angle_gamma   90.00
#
_symmetry.space_group_name_H-M   'P 1'
#
loop_
_entity.id
_entity.type
_entity.pdbx_description
1 polymer ?
#
loop_
_entity_poly.entity_id
_entity_poly.type
_entity_poly.pdbx_seq_one_letter_code
_entity_poly.pdbx_strand_id
1 'polypeptide(L)'
;MAPQIVSAFISLQPLEPVLVFPNETDAAMFQSRCKQGRILPTARPNWVYLPLPEGLLRVRTARKGDVAFDFDTEKNATEFNKGIKSLGTIYASPKGDHGWEKVVYLGKEKV
;
A
#
# COMPACT_ATOMS: atom_id res chain seq x y z
N MET A 1 17.92 0.92 5.88
CA MET A 1 17.02 -0.23 5.69
C MET A 1 15.69 0.30 5.18
N ALA A 2 15.02 -0.39 4.26
CA ALA A 2 13.68 0.01 3.82
C ALA A 2 12.65 -0.30 4.94
N PRO A 3 11.60 0.52 5.10
CA PRO A 3 10.58 0.28 6.13
C PRO A 3 9.84 -1.03 5.84
N GLN A 4 9.69 -1.88 6.86
CA GLN A 4 9.06 -3.19 6.68
C GLN A 4 7.56 -3.10 6.98
N ILE A 5 6.74 -3.59 6.05
CA ILE A 5 5.30 -3.71 6.27
C ILE A 5 5.01 -5.12 6.78
N VAL A 6 4.22 -5.23 7.84
CA VAL A 6 3.83 -6.51 8.46
C VAL A 6 2.51 -7.00 7.89
N SER A 7 1.55 -6.09 7.74
CA SER A 7 0.21 -6.38 7.26
C SER A 7 -0.48 -5.10 6.79
N ALA A 8 -1.64 -5.25 6.19
CA ALA A 8 -2.54 -4.13 5.96
C ALA A 8 -4.01 -4.57 6.04
N PHE A 9 -4.88 -3.61 6.33
CA PHE A 9 -6.33 -3.83 6.43
C PHE A 9 -7.08 -2.55 6.06
N ILE A 10 -8.41 -2.64 5.95
CA ILE A 10 -9.30 -1.48 5.80
C ILE A 10 -9.83 -1.10 7.17
N SER A 11 -9.50 0.11 7.65
CA SER A 11 -10.18 0.74 8.78
C SER A 11 -11.56 1.20 8.31
N LEU A 12 -12.57 1.12 9.18
CA LEU A 12 -13.92 1.63 8.90
C LEU A 12 -14.16 3.04 9.45
N GLN A 13 -13.30 3.52 10.35
CA GLN A 13 -13.41 4.84 10.99
C GLN A 13 -12.00 5.45 11.21
N PRO A 14 -11.49 6.28 10.28
CA PRO A 14 -12.06 6.57 8.95
C PRO A 14 -12.01 5.37 8.01
N LEU A 15 -12.84 5.38 6.95
CA LEU A 15 -12.85 4.35 5.91
C LEU A 15 -11.60 4.48 5.03
N GLU A 16 -10.52 3.81 5.41
CA GLU A 16 -9.19 4.02 4.82
C GLU A 16 -8.33 2.76 4.91
N PRO A 17 -7.46 2.50 3.91
CA PRO A 17 -6.41 1.52 4.05
C PRO A 17 -5.40 1.89 5.13
N VAL A 18 -5.01 0.91 5.92
CA VAL A 18 -4.02 1.04 6.98
C VAL A 18 -2.88 0.05 6.75
N LEU A 19 -1.66 0.58 6.69
CA LEU A 19 -0.43 -0.18 6.70
C LEU A 19 0.07 -0.34 8.13
N VAL A 20 0.43 -1.55 8.52
CA VAL A 20 0.97 -1.87 9.85
C VAL A 20 2.46 -2.14 9.73
N PHE A 21 3.25 -1.41 10.52
CA PHE A 21 4.70 -1.54 10.60
C PHE A 21 5.11 -2.22 11.91
N PRO A 22 6.31 -2.82 12.01
CA PRO A 22 6.76 -3.46 13.25
C PRO A 22 7.02 -2.45 14.36
N ASN A 23 7.36 -1.20 14.01
CA ASN A 23 7.63 -0.13 14.96
C ASN A 23 7.29 1.25 14.35
N GLU A 24 7.28 2.28 15.19
CA GLU A 24 6.99 3.67 14.81
C GLU A 24 8.05 4.28 13.88
N THR A 25 9.31 3.84 13.99
CA THR A 25 10.41 4.35 13.17
C THR A 25 10.22 3.99 11.70
N ASP A 26 9.83 2.75 11.41
CA ASP A 26 9.51 2.28 10.06
C ASP A 26 8.29 3.01 9.49
N ALA A 27 7.24 3.19 10.31
CA ALA A 27 6.04 3.94 9.92
C ALA A 27 6.39 5.40 9.58
N ALA A 28 7.16 6.09 10.42
CA ALA A 28 7.61 7.46 10.19
C ALA A 28 8.52 7.56 8.96
N MET A 29 9.41 6.58 8.76
CA MET A 29 10.25 6.51 7.57
C MET A 29 9.40 6.34 6.30
N PHE A 30 8.40 5.46 6.32
CA PHE A 30 7.47 5.32 5.21
C PHE A 30 6.69 6.61 4.95
N GLN A 31 6.13 7.24 5.98
CA GLN A 31 5.42 8.51 5.89
C GLN A 31 6.28 9.63 5.29
N SER A 32 7.58 9.67 5.61
CA SER A 32 8.51 10.66 5.06
C SER A 32 8.61 10.57 3.53
N ARG A 33 8.47 9.35 2.98
CA ARG A 33 8.52 9.04 1.54
C ARG A 33 7.14 9.18 0.90
N CYS A 34 6.08 8.70 1.55
CA CYS A 34 4.69 8.73 1.09
C CYS A 34 3.91 9.89 1.72
N LYS A 35 3.89 11.05 1.05
CA LYS A 35 3.30 12.30 1.61
C LYS A 35 1.78 12.24 1.87
N GLN A 36 1.06 11.37 1.16
CA GLN A 36 -0.36 11.15 1.43
C GLN A 36 -0.61 10.21 2.62
N GLY A 37 0.40 9.47 3.07
CA GLY A 37 0.32 8.65 4.26
C GLY A 37 0.35 9.51 5.52
N ARG A 38 -0.47 9.14 6.51
CA ARG A 38 -0.51 9.83 7.80
C ARG A 38 -0.55 8.85 8.97
N ILE A 39 0.19 9.18 10.02
CA ILE A 39 0.05 8.56 11.33
C ILE A 39 -0.95 9.40 12.11
N LEU A 40 -2.03 8.80 12.60
CA LEU A 40 -3.05 9.52 13.38
C LEU A 40 -2.60 9.65 14.84
N PRO A 41 -2.68 10.84 15.46
CA PRO A 41 -2.28 11.03 16.86
C PRO A 41 -3.06 10.18 17.87
N THR A 42 -4.30 9.81 17.52
CA THR A 42 -5.22 9.03 18.36
C THR A 42 -5.15 7.53 18.09
N ALA A 43 -4.35 7.09 17.10
CA ALA A 43 -4.20 5.68 16.74
C ALA A 43 -2.82 5.16 17.17
N ARG A 44 -2.49 3.92 16.76
CA ARG A 44 -1.17 3.36 17.03
C ARG A 44 -0.10 4.06 16.19
N PRO A 45 1.06 4.41 16.75
CA PRO A 45 2.09 5.18 16.03
C PRO A 45 2.79 4.37 14.93
N ASN A 46 2.68 3.04 14.98
CA ASN A 46 3.19 2.13 13.95
C ASN A 46 2.18 1.90 12.80
N TRP A 47 1.08 2.65 12.73
CA TRP A 47 0.07 2.54 11.68
C TRP A 47 0.10 3.76 10.77
N VAL A 48 0.15 3.52 9.46
CA VAL A 48 0.04 4.58 8.45
C VAL A 48 -1.27 4.41 7.69
N TYR A 49 -2.12 5.43 7.79
CA TYR A 49 -3.36 5.54 7.05
C TYR A 49 -3.09 6.15 5.68
N LEU A 50 -3.67 5.56 4.65
CA LEU A 50 -3.67 6.10 3.30
C LEU A 50 -5.09 6.59 2.97
N PRO A 51 -5.25 7.67 2.19
CA PRO A 51 -6.55 8.03 1.66
C PRO A 51 -7.13 6.85 0.89
N LEU A 52 -8.44 6.62 1.00
CA LEU A 52 -9.12 5.57 0.23
C LEU A 52 -8.94 5.86 -1.27
N PRO A 53 -8.19 5.02 -2.00
CA PRO A 53 -7.98 5.24 -3.42
C PRO A 53 -9.21 4.79 -4.21
N GLU A 54 -9.44 5.48 -5.33
CA GLU A 54 -10.53 5.16 -6.24
C GLU A 54 -10.39 3.72 -6.79
N GLY A 55 -11.52 3.03 -6.94
CA GLY A 55 -11.54 1.67 -7.50
C GLY A 55 -10.90 0.58 -6.64
N LEU A 56 -10.55 0.87 -5.38
CA LEU A 56 -10.00 -0.14 -4.49
C LEU A 56 -11.06 -1.20 -4.14
N LEU A 57 -10.76 -2.45 -4.46
CA LEU A 57 -11.64 -3.59 -4.17
C LEU A 57 -11.31 -4.23 -2.83
N ARG A 58 -10.01 -4.40 -2.53
CA ARG A 58 -9.53 -4.99 -1.27
C ARG A 58 -8.05 -4.74 -1.03
N VAL A 59 -7.67 -4.93 0.23
CA VAL A 59 -6.28 -4.96 0.69
C VAL A 59 -6.02 -6.32 1.31
N ARG A 60 -4.87 -6.94 0.99
CA ARG A 60 -4.50 -8.26 1.50
C ARG A 60 -3.01 -8.38 1.71
N THR A 61 -2.61 -9.20 2.66
CA THR A 61 -1.21 -9.65 2.77
C THR A 61 -0.89 -10.56 1.59
N ALA A 62 0.18 -10.25 0.86
CA ALA A 62 0.72 -11.05 -0.22
C ALA A 62 1.86 -11.96 0.29
N ARG A 63 2.39 -12.81 -0.59
CA ARG A 63 3.49 -13.73 -0.23
C ARG A 63 4.73 -12.93 0.20
N LYS A 64 5.48 -13.44 1.18
CA LYS A 64 6.77 -12.89 1.65
C LYS A 64 6.70 -11.54 2.39
N GLY A 65 5.55 -11.20 3.00
CA GLY A 65 5.41 -9.99 3.81
C GLY A 65 5.09 -8.73 3.01
N ASP A 66 4.85 -8.87 1.70
CA ASP A 66 4.30 -7.79 0.89
C ASP A 66 2.82 -7.58 1.20
N VAL A 67 2.30 -6.40 0.88
CA VAL A 67 0.88 -6.08 0.88
C VAL A 67 0.45 -5.83 -0.56
N ALA A 68 -0.73 -6.32 -0.93
CA ALA A 68 -1.34 -6.08 -2.22
C ALA A 68 -2.62 -5.24 -2.08
N PHE A 69 -2.74 -4.26 -2.96
CA PHE A 69 -3.93 -3.45 -3.18
C PHE A 69 -4.52 -3.86 -4.52
N ASP A 70 -5.69 -4.49 -4.51
CA ASP A 70 -6.38 -4.95 -5.72
C ASP A 70 -7.39 -3.88 -6.16
N PHE A 71 -7.33 -3.50 -7.44
CA PHE A 71 -8.19 -2.48 -8.06
C PHE A 71 -9.11 -3.07 -9.13
N ASP A 72 -10.17 -2.35 -9.46
CA ASP A 72 -11.10 -2.67 -10.55
C ASP A 72 -10.49 -2.47 -11.95
N THR A 73 -9.59 -1.50 -12.09
CA THR A 73 -8.94 -1.12 -13.36
C THR A 73 -7.43 -0.91 -13.19
N GLU A 74 -6.68 -1.11 -14.27
CA GLU A 74 -5.24 -0.86 -14.33
C GLU A 74 -4.90 0.63 -14.15
N LYS A 75 -5.80 1.50 -14.64
CA LYS A 75 -5.70 2.94 -14.49
C LYS A 75 -5.68 3.33 -13.00
N ASN A 76 -6.63 2.82 -12.22
CA ASN A 76 -6.74 3.09 -10.79
C ASN A 76 -5.52 2.56 -10.01
N ALA A 77 -5.06 1.35 -10.34
CA ALA A 77 -3.81 0.81 -9.78
C ALA A 77 -2.60 1.71 -10.08
N THR A 78 -2.48 2.17 -11.33
CA THR A 78 -1.39 3.06 -11.77
C THR A 78 -1.43 4.42 -11.08
N GLU A 79 -2.62 5.02 -10.97
CA GLU A 79 -2.81 6.33 -10.31
C GLU A 79 -2.52 6.23 -8.81
N PHE A 80 -2.99 5.18 -8.14
CA PHE A 80 -2.62 4.91 -6.75
C PHE A 80 -1.12 4.77 -6.58
N ASN A 81 -0.46 3.97 -7.44
CA ASN A 81 0.99 3.77 -7.34
C ASN A 81 1.74 5.09 -7.53
N LYS A 82 1.32 5.95 -8.47
CA LYS A 82 1.86 7.31 -8.61
C LYS A 82 1.63 8.16 -7.35
N GLY A 83 0.46 8.07 -6.73
CA GLY A 83 0.12 8.78 -5.48
C GLY A 83 1.02 8.39 -4.31
N ILE A 84 1.42 7.12 -4.22
CA ILE A 84 2.44 6.66 -3.25
C ILE A 84 3.87 6.85 -3.75
N LYS A 85 4.11 7.73 -4.74
CA LYS A 85 5.42 8.01 -5.36
C LYS A 85 6.13 6.77 -5.92
N SER A 86 5.36 5.85 -6.50
CA SER A 86 5.86 4.62 -7.10
C SER A 86 6.65 3.74 -6.13
N LEU A 87 6.33 3.81 -4.83
CA LEU A 87 6.88 2.91 -3.81
C LEU A 87 6.39 1.46 -4.00
N GLY A 88 5.28 1.27 -4.73
CA GLY A 88 4.75 -0.04 -5.07
C GLY A 88 5.20 -0.53 -6.45
N THR A 89 5.03 -1.83 -6.66
CA THR A 89 5.28 -2.51 -7.94
C THR A 89 3.96 -2.99 -8.54
N ILE A 90 3.75 -2.68 -9.82
CA ILE A 90 2.71 -3.28 -10.66
C ILE A 90 3.42 -4.24 -11.61
N TYR A 91 2.98 -5.49 -11.68
CA TYR A 91 3.57 -6.47 -12.59
C TYR A 91 2.81 -6.47 -13.91
N ALA A 92 3.53 -6.26 -15.01
CA ALA A 92 2.97 -6.43 -16.35
C ALA A 92 2.74 -7.91 -16.67
N SER A 93 1.67 -8.22 -17.40
CA SER A 93 1.41 -9.57 -17.89
C SER A 93 1.91 -9.71 -19.34
N PRO A 94 3.03 -10.44 -19.59
CA PRO A 94 3.54 -10.61 -20.95
C PRO A 94 2.63 -11.47 -21.86
N LYS A 95 1.54 -12.06 -21.34
CA LYS A 95 0.60 -12.91 -22.09
C LYS A 95 -0.87 -12.44 -22.02
N GLY A 96 -1.13 -11.20 -21.61
CA GLY A 96 -2.48 -10.63 -21.51
C GLY A 96 -3.22 -10.93 -20.20
N ASP A 97 -4.41 -10.33 -20.06
CA ASP A 97 -5.19 -10.02 -18.84
C ASP A 97 -5.33 -11.17 -17.81
N HIS A 98 -4.37 -11.30 -16.90
CA HIS A 98 -4.46 -12.13 -15.70
C HIS A 98 -4.87 -11.30 -14.46
N GLY A 99 -5.22 -10.02 -14.66
CA GLY A 99 -5.58 -9.08 -13.59
C GLY A 99 -4.41 -8.57 -12.74
N TRP A 100 -3.16 -8.95 -13.04
CA TRP A 100 -1.98 -8.54 -12.23
C TRP A 100 -1.62 -7.07 -12.42
N GLU A 101 -1.97 -6.50 -13.57
CA GLU A 101 -1.82 -5.07 -13.88
C GLU A 101 -2.77 -4.19 -13.04
N LYS A 102 -3.78 -4.81 -12.39
CA LYS A 102 -4.73 -4.17 -11.48
C LYS A 102 -4.32 -4.29 -10.01
N VAL A 103 -3.09 -4.74 -9.72
CA VAL A 103 -2.61 -4.97 -8.36
C VAL A 103 -1.34 -4.19 -8.09
N VAL A 104 -1.33 -3.42 -6.99
CA VAL A 104 -0.14 -2.73 -6.49
C VAL A 104 0.43 -3.49 -5.30
N TYR A 105 1.67 -3.96 -5.43
CA TYR A 105 2.41 -4.66 -4.38
C TYR A 105 3.34 -3.70 -3.65
N LEU A 106 3.30 -3.68 -2.32
CA LEU A 106 4.08 -2.79 -1.46
C LEU A 106 4.76 -3.61 -0.36
N GLY A 107 6.09 -3.57 -0.26
CA GLY A 107 6.80 -4.31 0.81
C GLY A 107 8.25 -4.70 0.50
N LYS A 108 8.58 -4.95 -0.77
CA LYS A 108 9.97 -5.09 -1.22
C LYS A 108 10.32 -4.08 -2.30
N GLU A 109 11.18 -3.13 -1.95
CA GLU A 109 12.06 -2.49 -2.94
C GLU A 109 12.80 -3.62 -3.69
N LYS A 110 12.85 -3.52 -5.01
CA LYS A 110 13.75 -4.37 -5.80
C LYS A 110 15.17 -4.12 -5.25
N VAL A 111 15.80 -5.20 -4.77
CA VAL A 111 17.28 -5.24 -4.67
C VAL A 111 17.85 -5.08 -6.07
#